data_AF-T0XTE9-F1
#
_entry.id   AF-T0XTE9-F1
#
_cell.length_a   1.000
_cell.length_b   1.000
_cell.length_c   1.000
_cell.angle_alpha   90.00
_cell.angle_beta   90.00
_cell.angle_gamma   90.00
#
_symmetry.space_group_name_H-M   'P 1'
#
loop_
_entity.id
_entity.type
_entity.pdbx_description
1 polymer ?
#
loop_
_entity_poly.entity_id
_entity_poly.type
_entity_poly.pdbx_seq_one_letter_code
_entity_poly.pdbx_strand_id
1 'polypeptide(L)'
;QKKVQKFYRVVRSEEFVSGNKYLSVEPSDRFEVDYEIDFGPDLVQRYHFTLSEASYESEISRAKTFCFESDIHKMRAMGLARGGSLANALVMGRNSLLNPDQQTYADEFVRHKILDFLGDSRLLDRPVVGRFVVRRGGHAFHTECLRSLWEKGSLALSVPKPLSTSADQAQVSGKNLLPLGQ
;
A
#
# COMPACT_ATOMS: atom_id res chain seq x y z
N GLN A 1 2.26 7.20 -25.46
CA GLN A 1 2.53 8.58 -24.99
C GLN A 1 2.80 8.54 -23.49
N LYS A 2 4.00 8.95 -23.01
CA LYS A 2 4.24 9.17 -21.57
C LYS A 2 3.54 10.47 -21.16
N LYS A 3 2.25 10.38 -20.83
CA LYS A 3 1.48 11.52 -20.30
C LYS A 3 1.92 11.73 -18.85
N VAL A 4 2.28 12.96 -18.49
CA VAL A 4 2.64 13.31 -17.11
C VAL A 4 1.44 13.02 -16.21
N GLN A 5 1.53 11.97 -15.38
CA GLN A 5 0.43 11.53 -14.54
C GLN A 5 0.34 12.44 -13.31
N LYS A 6 -0.72 13.23 -13.22
CA LYS A 6 -1.02 14.00 -12.00
C LYS A 6 -1.39 13.04 -10.86
N PHE A 7 -1.01 13.38 -9.64
CA PHE A 7 -1.29 12.63 -8.42
C PHE A 7 -1.70 13.59 -7.30
N TYR A 8 -2.39 13.09 -6.28
CA TYR A 8 -2.60 13.83 -5.04
C TYR A 8 -1.45 13.59 -4.09
N ARG A 9 -0.95 14.66 -3.47
CA ARG A 9 0.01 14.59 -2.38
C ARG A 9 -0.72 14.87 -1.08
N VAL A 10 -0.46 14.07 -0.05
CA VAL A 10 -0.89 14.37 1.32
C VAL A 10 -0.12 15.60 1.79
N VAL A 11 -0.84 16.65 2.15
CA VAL A 11 -0.26 17.93 2.59
C VAL A 11 -0.46 18.19 4.08
N ARG A 12 -1.34 17.43 4.72
CA ARG A 12 -1.58 17.47 6.17
C ARG A 12 -1.74 16.06 6.71
N SER A 13 -1.16 15.81 7.87
CA SER A 13 -1.33 14.53 8.55
C SER A 13 -2.73 14.39 9.11
N GLU A 14 -3.29 13.19 8.99
CA GLU A 14 -4.65 12.88 9.43
C GLU A 14 -4.68 11.50 10.06
N GLU A 15 -5.57 11.32 11.04
CA GLU A 15 -5.78 10.06 11.74
C GLU A 15 -7.26 9.71 11.77
N PHE A 16 -7.56 8.42 11.60
CA PHE A 16 -8.89 7.86 11.57
C PHE A 16 -8.95 6.61 12.43
N VAL A 17 -9.96 6.55 13.30
CA VAL A 17 -10.20 5.42 14.20
C VAL A 17 -11.66 5.02 14.08
N SER A 18 -11.91 3.73 13.85
CA SER A 18 -13.26 3.15 13.83
C SER A 18 -13.26 1.81 14.55
N GLY A 19 -13.71 1.81 15.81
CA GLY A 19 -13.61 0.65 16.69
C GLY A 19 -12.15 0.23 16.88
N ASN A 20 -11.80 -0.95 16.39
CA ASN A 20 -10.44 -1.49 16.45
C ASN A 20 -9.62 -1.25 15.17
N LYS A 21 -10.15 -0.50 14.19
CA LYS A 21 -9.50 -0.17 12.93
C LYS A 21 -8.81 1.18 13.05
N TYR A 22 -7.65 1.29 12.41
CA TYR A 22 -6.82 2.48 12.47
C TYR A 22 -6.22 2.77 11.09
N LEU A 23 -6.25 4.04 10.69
CA LEU A 23 -5.48 4.54 9.58
C LEU A 23 -4.92 5.92 9.95
N SER A 24 -3.62 6.10 9.81
CA SER A 24 -3.02 7.43 9.77
C SER A 24 -2.29 7.64 8.47
N VAL A 25 -2.16 8.90 8.09
CA VAL A 25 -1.41 9.32 6.93
C VAL A 25 -0.64 10.59 7.24
N GLU A 26 0.56 10.70 6.67
CA GLU A 26 1.40 11.89 6.75
C GLU A 26 2.00 12.24 5.38
N PRO A 27 2.40 13.52 5.18
CA PRO A 27 3.09 13.95 3.98
C PRO A 27 4.36 13.12 3.72
N SER A 28 4.51 12.63 2.49
CA SER A 28 5.73 11.96 2.02
C SER A 28 5.94 12.22 0.53
N ASP A 29 7.17 12.07 0.07
CA ASP A 29 7.54 12.12 -1.35
C ASP A 29 7.31 10.78 -2.07
N ARG A 30 7.02 9.71 -1.33
CA ARG A 30 6.75 8.37 -1.84
C ARG A 30 5.41 7.87 -1.34
N PHE A 31 4.84 6.89 -2.03
CA PHE A 31 3.76 6.09 -1.47
C PHE A 31 4.39 4.99 -0.62
N GLU A 32 4.17 5.08 0.70
CA GLU A 32 4.65 4.11 1.68
C GLU A 32 3.46 3.62 2.49
N VAL A 33 3.38 2.32 2.76
CA VAL A 33 2.36 1.75 3.64
C VAL A 33 3.02 0.84 4.67
N ASP A 34 2.79 1.12 5.93
CA ASP A 34 2.99 0.18 7.04
C ASP A 34 1.64 -0.46 7.33
N TYR A 35 1.46 -1.73 6.96
CA TYR A 35 0.19 -2.43 7.13
C TYR A 35 0.30 -3.52 8.18
N GLU A 36 -0.66 -3.55 9.10
CA GLU A 36 -0.85 -4.60 10.09
C GLU A 36 -2.22 -5.25 9.92
N ILE A 37 -2.22 -6.57 9.82
CA ILE A 37 -3.41 -7.39 10.01
C ILE A 37 -3.36 -8.07 11.36
N ASP A 38 -4.53 -8.24 11.96
CA ASP A 38 -4.71 -9.02 13.17
C ASP A 38 -6.10 -9.63 13.12
N PHE A 39 -6.13 -10.93 12.87
CA PHE A 39 -7.34 -11.75 12.81
C PHE A 39 -7.42 -12.70 14.01
N GLY A 40 -6.78 -12.36 15.13
CA GLY A 40 -6.70 -13.20 16.31
C GLY A 40 -5.33 -13.88 16.47
N PRO A 41 -5.21 -14.80 17.44
CA PRO A 41 -3.91 -15.30 17.91
C PRO A 41 -3.08 -16.00 16.84
N ASP A 42 -3.74 -16.59 15.83
CA ASP A 42 -3.10 -17.42 14.82
C ASP A 42 -2.69 -16.65 13.55
N LEU A 43 -3.15 -15.40 13.38
CA LEU A 43 -2.86 -14.62 12.18
C LEU A 43 -2.71 -13.13 12.49
N VAL A 44 -1.50 -12.77 12.90
CA VAL A 44 -1.03 -11.38 13.03
C VAL A 44 0.19 -11.21 12.14
N GLN A 45 0.15 -10.26 11.22
CA GLN A 45 1.26 -9.99 10.30
C GLN A 45 1.42 -8.49 10.09
N ARG A 46 2.67 -8.08 9.87
CA ARG A 46 3.05 -6.70 9.56
C ARG A 46 3.94 -6.68 8.34
N TYR A 47 3.72 -5.71 7.46
CA TYR A 47 4.60 -5.50 6.32
C TYR A 47 4.72 -4.01 6.01
N HIS A 48 5.95 -3.57 5.79
CA HIS A 48 6.26 -2.25 5.27
C HIS A 48 6.49 -2.36 3.77
N PHE A 49 5.82 -1.52 2.99
CA PHE A 49 5.97 -1.49 1.54
C PHE A 49 6.13 -0.06 1.03
N THR A 50 7.16 0.16 0.22
CA THR A 50 7.36 1.39 -0.54
C THR A 50 7.10 1.11 -2.01
N LEU A 51 6.18 1.87 -2.63
CA LEU A 51 5.76 1.62 -4.00
C LEU A 51 6.81 2.09 -5.01
N SER A 52 7.21 1.16 -5.86
CA SER A 52 7.90 1.35 -7.14
C SER A 52 7.36 0.31 -8.13
N GLU A 53 7.66 0.46 -9.42
CA GLU A 53 7.28 -0.56 -10.41
C GLU A 53 7.90 -1.94 -10.06
N ALA A 54 9.20 -1.96 -9.76
CA ALA A 54 9.92 -3.18 -9.40
C ALA A 54 9.44 -3.82 -8.09
N SER A 55 9.20 -3.02 -7.05
CA SER A 55 8.71 -3.54 -5.76
C SER A 55 7.26 -4.02 -5.87
N TYR A 56 6.40 -3.35 -6.66
CA TYR A 56 5.04 -3.83 -6.89
C TYR A 56 5.04 -5.22 -7.53
N GLU A 57 5.82 -5.40 -8.61
CA GLU A 57 5.89 -6.66 -9.33
C GLU A 57 6.47 -7.79 -8.45
N SER A 58 7.60 -7.54 -7.78
CA SER A 58 8.30 -8.57 -7.00
C SER A 58 7.65 -8.90 -5.65
N GLU A 59 7.06 -7.91 -4.98
CA GLU A 59 6.62 -8.06 -3.59
C GLU A 59 5.11 -8.18 -3.39
N ILE A 60 4.28 -7.56 -4.23
CA ILE A 60 2.84 -7.39 -3.95
C ILE A 60 1.95 -8.06 -5.00
N SER A 61 2.33 -7.98 -6.27
CA SER A 61 1.44 -8.31 -7.40
C SER A 61 0.88 -9.73 -7.40
N ARG A 62 1.61 -10.69 -6.81
CA ARG A 62 1.25 -12.12 -6.78
C ARG A 62 0.52 -12.56 -5.51
N ALA A 63 0.29 -11.64 -4.56
CA ALA A 63 -0.35 -11.97 -3.29
C ALA A 63 -1.83 -12.34 -3.51
N LYS A 64 -2.16 -13.61 -3.25
CA LYS A 64 -3.52 -14.14 -3.45
C LYS A 64 -4.48 -13.66 -2.39
N THR A 65 -5.75 -13.59 -2.78
CA THR A 65 -6.83 -13.36 -1.83
C THR A 65 -6.97 -14.53 -0.86
N PHE A 66 -7.64 -14.28 0.26
CA PHE A 66 -7.82 -15.29 1.29
C PHE A 66 -9.17 -15.18 1.99
N CYS A 67 -9.58 -16.27 2.63
CA CYS A 67 -10.76 -16.31 3.48
C CYS A 67 -10.57 -17.28 4.65
N PHE A 68 -11.42 -17.17 5.66
CA PHE A 68 -11.50 -18.14 6.75
C PHE A 68 -12.47 -19.25 6.39
N GLU A 69 -12.10 -20.50 6.70
CA GLU A 69 -12.94 -21.68 6.48
C GLU A 69 -14.34 -21.51 7.10
N SER A 70 -14.40 -20.92 8.31
CA SER A 70 -15.64 -20.65 9.04
C SER A 70 -16.61 -19.71 8.31
N ASP A 71 -16.12 -18.90 7.38
CA ASP A 71 -16.91 -17.90 6.64
C ASP A 71 -17.38 -18.43 5.27
N ILE A 72 -16.75 -19.48 4.75
CA ILE A 72 -17.06 -20.02 3.41
C ILE A 72 -18.53 -20.42 3.28
N HIS A 73 -19.08 -21.14 4.26
CA HIS A 73 -20.48 -21.58 4.22
C HIS A 73 -21.45 -20.38 4.20
N LYS A 74 -21.19 -19.37 5.03
CA LYS A 74 -22.01 -18.15 5.09
C LYS A 74 -21.95 -17.37 3.79
N MET A 75 -20.74 -17.17 3.26
CA MET A 75 -20.50 -16.49 1.99
C MET A 75 -21.23 -17.20 0.83
N ARG A 76 -21.11 -18.53 0.75
CA ARG A 76 -21.80 -19.34 -0.28
C ARG A 76 -23.32 -19.27 -0.15
N ALA A 77 -23.85 -19.32 1.07
CA ALA A 77 -25.29 -19.19 1.32
C ALA A 77 -25.83 -17.81 0.87
N MET A 78 -25.03 -16.75 1.00
CA MET A 78 -25.33 -15.41 0.46
C MET A 78 -25.09 -15.30 -1.05
N GLY A 79 -24.67 -16.38 -1.72
CA GLY A 79 -24.36 -16.38 -3.15
C GLY A 79 -23.04 -15.68 -3.51
N LEU A 80 -22.16 -15.41 -2.54
CA LEU A 80 -20.84 -14.83 -2.74
C LEU A 80 -19.78 -15.92 -3.02
N ALA A 81 -18.61 -15.52 -3.52
CA ALA A 81 -17.45 -16.39 -3.78
C ALA A 81 -17.75 -17.68 -4.58
N ARG A 82 -18.69 -17.61 -5.54
CA ARG A 82 -19.12 -18.77 -6.35
C ARG A 82 -18.01 -19.41 -7.19
N GLY A 83 -16.99 -18.63 -7.56
CA GLY A 83 -15.79 -19.11 -8.27
C GLY A 83 -14.59 -19.40 -7.37
N GLY A 84 -14.74 -19.30 -6.05
CA GLY A 84 -13.65 -19.53 -5.10
C GLY A 84 -13.29 -21.00 -4.97
N SER A 85 -11.99 -21.30 -5.04
CA SER A 85 -11.42 -22.64 -4.87
C SER A 85 -10.06 -22.56 -4.18
N LEU A 86 -9.54 -23.69 -3.69
CA LEU A 86 -8.19 -23.76 -3.12
C LEU A 86 -7.08 -23.45 -4.15
N ALA A 87 -7.38 -23.41 -5.45
CA ALA A 87 -6.42 -23.05 -6.49
C ALA A 87 -6.28 -21.53 -6.69
N ASN A 88 -7.24 -20.71 -6.21
CA ASN A 88 -7.26 -19.27 -6.45
C ASN A 88 -7.39 -18.40 -5.19
N ALA A 89 -7.62 -19.02 -4.03
CA ALA A 89 -7.65 -18.34 -2.75
C ALA A 89 -6.94 -19.17 -1.69
N LEU A 90 -6.23 -18.49 -0.78
CA LEU A 90 -5.71 -19.10 0.44
C LEU A 90 -6.87 -19.27 1.43
N VAL A 91 -6.96 -20.43 2.07
CA VAL A 91 -8.03 -20.70 3.05
C VAL A 91 -7.42 -20.96 4.42
N MET A 92 -7.60 -20.01 5.32
CA MET A 92 -7.18 -20.15 6.71
C MET A 92 -8.21 -20.98 7.47
N GLY A 93 -7.81 -22.18 7.90
CA GLY A 93 -8.60 -23.02 8.80
C GLY A 93 -8.47 -22.55 10.25
N ARG A 94 -8.94 -23.38 11.20
CA ARG A 94 -8.89 -23.03 12.63
C ARG A 94 -7.46 -22.81 13.15
N ASN A 95 -6.51 -23.64 12.74
CA ASN A 95 -5.15 -23.63 13.29
C ASN A 95 -4.05 -23.43 12.23
N SER A 96 -4.39 -23.56 10.95
CA SER A 96 -3.39 -23.55 9.87
C SER A 96 -4.02 -23.25 8.51
N LEU A 97 -3.17 -22.86 7.57
CA LEU A 97 -3.51 -22.75 6.16
C LEU A 97 -3.83 -24.13 5.57
N LEU A 98 -4.95 -24.25 4.86
CA LEU A 98 -5.41 -25.53 4.27
C LEU A 98 -4.69 -25.88 2.96
N ASN A 99 -4.15 -24.89 2.27
CA ASN A 99 -3.46 -25.02 0.98
C ASN A 99 -2.09 -24.34 1.00
N PRO A 100 -1.16 -24.76 1.87
CA PRO A 100 0.15 -24.12 2.02
C PRO A 100 0.98 -24.15 0.75
N ASP A 101 0.84 -25.18 -0.08
CA ASP A 101 1.56 -25.30 -1.37
C ASP A 101 1.19 -24.20 -2.38
N GLN A 102 0.08 -23.50 -2.17
CA GLN A 102 -0.34 -22.37 -3.00
C GLN A 102 0.18 -21.03 -2.48
N GLN A 103 0.76 -21.00 -1.29
CA GLN A 103 1.32 -19.80 -0.70
C GLN A 103 2.62 -19.41 -1.42
N THR A 104 2.69 -18.17 -1.88
CA THR A 104 3.85 -17.56 -2.52
C THR A 104 4.74 -16.84 -1.50
N TYR A 105 4.16 -16.23 -0.47
CA TYR A 105 4.91 -15.46 0.53
C TYR A 105 4.51 -15.87 1.95
N ALA A 106 5.46 -15.94 2.89
CA ALA A 106 5.15 -16.26 4.29
C ALA A 106 4.17 -15.25 4.92
N ASP A 107 4.24 -14.00 4.48
CA ASP A 107 3.46 -12.82 4.85
C ASP A 107 2.40 -12.44 3.78
N GLU A 108 1.93 -13.42 3.00
CA GLU A 108 1.01 -13.19 1.86
C GLU A 108 -0.31 -12.52 2.26
N PHE A 109 -0.83 -12.78 3.46
CA PHE A 109 -2.09 -12.22 3.93
C PHE A 109 -2.01 -10.69 4.08
N VAL A 110 -0.94 -10.17 4.70
CA VAL A 110 -0.75 -8.72 4.85
C VAL A 110 -0.36 -8.07 3.52
N ARG A 111 0.43 -8.74 2.68
CA ARG A 111 0.73 -8.27 1.31
C ARG A 111 -0.52 -8.14 0.46
N HIS A 112 -1.47 -9.07 0.57
CA HIS A 112 -2.75 -8.98 -0.12
C HIS A 112 -3.59 -7.80 0.41
N LYS A 113 -3.55 -7.52 1.72
CA LYS A 113 -4.23 -6.32 2.27
C LYS A 113 -3.59 -5.01 1.82
N ILE A 114 -2.28 -5.00 1.56
CA ILE A 114 -1.60 -3.90 0.88
C ILE A 114 -2.06 -3.79 -0.58
N LEU A 115 -2.19 -4.92 -1.30
CA LEU A 115 -2.73 -4.94 -2.67
C LEU A 115 -4.17 -4.40 -2.71
N ASP A 116 -5.02 -4.80 -1.77
CA ASP A 116 -6.37 -4.26 -1.58
C ASP A 116 -6.33 -2.74 -1.36
N PHE A 117 -5.48 -2.27 -0.44
CA PHE A 117 -5.36 -0.85 -0.14
C PHE A 117 -4.85 -0.03 -1.33
N LEU A 118 -3.89 -0.56 -2.09
CA LEU A 118 -3.43 0.03 -3.34
C LEU A 118 -4.58 0.15 -4.34
N GLY A 119 -5.41 -0.90 -4.48
CA GLY A 119 -6.60 -0.89 -5.32
C GLY A 119 -7.63 0.16 -4.88
N ASP A 120 -7.99 0.16 -3.59
CA ASP A 120 -8.97 1.08 -3.01
C ASP A 120 -8.50 2.55 -3.14
N SER A 121 -7.20 2.83 -3.00
CA SER A 121 -6.64 4.17 -3.18
C SER A 121 -6.85 4.73 -4.59
N ARG A 122 -7.03 3.86 -5.60
CA ARG A 122 -7.32 4.28 -6.98
C ARG A 122 -8.74 4.79 -7.18
N LEU A 123 -9.63 4.60 -6.21
CA LEU A 123 -10.99 5.16 -6.27
C LEU A 123 -10.98 6.69 -6.20
N LEU A 124 -9.90 7.31 -5.72
CA LEU A 124 -9.74 8.77 -5.66
C LEU A 124 -9.42 9.43 -7.01
N ASP A 125 -9.82 8.87 -8.16
CA ASP A 125 -9.59 9.38 -9.53
C ASP A 125 -8.13 9.61 -9.98
N ARG A 126 -7.19 9.67 -9.04
CA ARG A 126 -5.75 9.86 -9.21
C ARG A 126 -4.99 9.07 -8.15
N PRO A 127 -3.74 8.65 -8.43
CA PRO A 127 -2.87 8.13 -7.39
C PRO A 127 -2.70 9.14 -6.26
N VAL A 128 -2.66 8.64 -5.02
CA VAL A 128 -2.27 9.41 -3.84
C VAL A 128 -0.82 9.09 -3.48
N VAL A 129 -0.09 10.05 -2.94
CA VAL A 129 1.27 9.93 -2.45
C VAL A 129 1.33 10.46 -1.03
N GLY A 130 1.87 9.65 -0.12
CA GLY A 130 1.92 9.89 1.31
C GLY A 130 2.42 8.62 2.01
N ARG A 131 2.74 8.74 3.30
CA ARG A 131 3.07 7.61 4.13
C ARG A 131 1.86 7.23 4.96
N PHE A 132 1.43 5.99 4.87
CA PHE A 132 0.23 5.47 5.49
C PHE A 132 0.60 4.43 6.55
N VAL A 133 -0.08 4.46 7.68
CA VAL A 133 -0.05 3.37 8.67
C VAL A 133 -1.47 2.83 8.79
N VAL A 134 -1.68 1.56 8.49
CA VAL A 134 -3.01 0.93 8.50
C VAL A 134 -2.98 -0.27 9.43
N ARG A 135 -3.94 -0.36 10.36
CA ARG A 135 -4.13 -1.53 11.21
C ARG A 135 -5.56 -2.02 11.12
N ARG A 136 -5.72 -3.33 10.91
CA ARG A 136 -7.03 -4.01 10.83
C ARG A 136 -8.00 -3.34 9.84
N GLY A 137 -7.45 -2.78 8.75
CA GLY A 137 -8.22 -2.10 7.72
C GLY A 137 -9.04 -3.05 6.83
N GLY A 138 -9.79 -2.47 5.91
CA GLY A 138 -10.57 -3.18 4.90
C GLY A 138 -11.32 -2.19 4.00
N HIS A 139 -11.86 -2.67 2.86
CA HIS A 139 -12.35 -1.81 1.77
C HIS A 139 -13.27 -0.66 2.19
N ALA A 140 -14.27 -0.93 3.04
CA ALA A 140 -15.19 0.11 3.51
C ALA A 140 -14.46 1.20 4.32
N PHE A 141 -13.57 0.79 5.24
CA PHE A 141 -12.80 1.70 6.06
C PHE A 141 -11.75 2.48 5.25
N HIS A 142 -11.09 1.82 4.29
CA HIS A 142 -10.17 2.49 3.37
C HIS A 142 -10.87 3.60 2.60
N THR A 143 -12.01 3.26 1.98
CA THR A 143 -12.79 4.21 1.16
C THR A 143 -13.30 5.38 1.99
N GLU A 144 -13.77 5.12 3.21
CA GLU A 144 -14.22 6.15 4.15
C GLU A 144 -13.08 7.12 4.51
N CYS A 145 -11.91 6.60 4.89
CA CYS A 145 -10.75 7.43 5.23
C CYS A 145 -10.27 8.25 4.04
N LEU A 146 -10.13 7.61 2.86
CA LEU A 146 -9.70 8.27 1.62
C LEU A 146 -10.65 9.38 1.19
N ARG A 147 -11.97 9.17 1.32
CA ARG A 147 -12.97 10.22 1.09
C ARG A 147 -12.81 11.37 2.09
N SER A 148 -12.64 11.07 3.37
CA SER A 148 -12.46 12.10 4.39
C SER A 148 -11.20 12.93 4.17
N LEU A 149 -10.10 12.33 3.70
CA LEU A 149 -8.88 13.07 3.31
C LEU A 149 -9.15 14.10 2.22
N TRP A 150 -9.96 13.73 1.24
CA TRP A 150 -10.40 14.62 0.17
C TRP A 150 -11.27 15.76 0.70
N GLU A 151 -12.32 15.43 1.45
CA GLU A 151 -13.29 16.39 1.99
C GLU A 151 -12.67 17.40 2.96
N LYS A 152 -11.71 16.94 3.79
CA LYS A 152 -10.98 17.82 4.69
C LYS A 152 -10.08 18.79 3.93
N GLY A 153 -9.71 18.51 2.68
CA GLY A 153 -8.71 19.28 1.92
C GLY A 153 -7.27 18.93 2.31
N SER A 154 -7.04 17.71 2.79
CA SER A 154 -5.71 17.23 3.20
C SER A 154 -4.90 16.64 2.02
N LEU A 155 -5.49 16.66 0.83
CA LEU A 155 -4.90 16.26 -0.44
C LEU A 155 -4.74 17.47 -1.37
N ALA A 156 -3.55 17.66 -1.93
CA ALA A 156 -3.29 18.68 -2.94
C ALA A 156 -2.91 18.04 -4.28
N LEU A 157 -3.44 18.56 -5.38
CA LEU A 157 -3.07 18.11 -6.71
C LEU A 157 -1.61 18.51 -7.00
N SER A 158 -0.79 17.51 -7.31
CA SER A 158 0.61 17.67 -7.67
C SER A 158 0.88 17.16 -9.09
N VAL A 159 1.84 17.79 -9.74
CA VAL A 159 2.44 17.32 -10.98
C VAL A 159 3.77 16.67 -10.62
N PRO A 160 4.14 15.51 -11.18
CA PRO A 160 5.48 14.95 -11.04
C PRO A 160 6.52 16.01 -11.38
N LYS A 161 7.44 16.28 -10.45
CA LYS A 161 8.65 17.03 -10.78
C LYS A 161 9.34 16.20 -11.87
N PRO A 162 9.65 16.76 -13.05
CA PRO A 162 10.41 16.02 -14.05
C PRO A 162 11.67 15.50 -13.38
N LEU A 163 11.99 14.21 -13.59
CA LEU A 163 13.25 13.66 -13.10
C LEU A 163 14.35 14.58 -13.62
N SER A 164 14.99 15.33 -12.71
CA SER A 164 16.24 15.99 -13.03
C SER A 164 17.21 14.87 -13.38
N THR A 165 17.51 14.73 -14.67
CA THR A 165 18.62 13.89 -15.12
C THR A 165 19.85 14.28 -14.33
N SER A 166 20.52 13.29 -13.77
CA SER A 166 21.78 13.38 -13.04
C SER A 166 22.92 13.85 -13.96
N ALA A 167 22.87 15.11 -14.38
CA ALA A 167 23.92 15.79 -15.14
C ALA A 167 24.54 16.96 -14.35
N ASP A 168 24.10 17.23 -13.11
CA ASP A 168 24.50 18.41 -12.34
C ASP A 168 25.38 18.11 -11.10
N GLN A 169 26.05 16.95 -11.08
CA GLN A 169 27.09 16.63 -10.08
C GLN A 169 28.48 16.51 -10.70
N ALA A 170 28.82 17.39 -11.64
CA ALA A 170 30.17 17.44 -12.19
C ALA A 170 30.63 18.88 -12.45
N GLN A 171 30.50 19.80 -11.48
CA GLN A 171 31.22 21.07 -11.54
C GLN A 171 31.34 21.78 -10.18
N VAL A 172 31.87 21.09 -9.16
CA VAL A 172 32.53 21.78 -8.02
C VAL A 172 33.81 21.02 -7.65
N SER A 173 34.81 21.12 -8.50
CA SER A 173 36.21 20.88 -8.12
C SER A 173 37.13 21.79 -8.92
N GLY A 174 36.91 23.09 -8.80
CA GLY A 174 37.91 24.10 -9.09
C GLY A 174 38.68 24.42 -7.81
N LYS A 175 39.74 23.65 -7.53
CA LYS A 175 40.73 24.03 -6.51
C LYS A 175 41.42 25.32 -6.98
N ASN A 176 41.06 26.45 -6.38
CA ASN A 176 41.92 27.62 -6.32
C ASN A 176 43.14 27.26 -5.47
N LEU A 177 44.28 27.01 -6.12
CA LEU A 177 45.58 27.12 -5.48
C LEU A 177 46.18 28.47 -5.86
N LEU A 178 46.41 29.29 -4.85
CA LEU A 178 47.01 30.63 -4.88
C LEU A 178 48.43 30.61 -5.47
N PRO A 179 48.89 31.67 -6.13
CA PRO A 179 50.30 31.89 -6.39
C PRO A 179 50.98 32.61 -5.22
N LEU A 180 51.99 31.98 -4.63
CA LEU A 180 53.11 32.61 -3.90
C LEU A 180 54.34 32.24 -4.74
N GLY A 181 55.21 33.08 -5.26
CA GLY A 181 55.57 34.47 -4.96
C GLY A 181 57.10 34.51 -5.03
N GLN A 182 57.63 35.37 -5.91
CA GLN A 182 59.02 35.86 -6.06
C GLN A 182 60.17 34.88 -6.24
#